data_AF-A0A1H1P4E8-F1
#
_entry.id   AF-A0A1H1P4E8-F1
#
_cell.length_a   1.000
_cell.length_b   1.000
_cell.length_c   1.000
_cell.angle_alpha   90.00
_cell.angle_beta   90.00
_cell.angle_gamma   90.00
#
_symmetry.space_group_name_H-M   'P 1'
#
loop_
_entity.id
_entity.type
_entity.pdbx_description
1 polymer ?
#
loop_
_entity_poly.entity_id
_entity_poly.type
_entity_poly.pdbx_seq_one_letter_code
_entity_poly.pdbx_strand_id
1 'polypeptide(L)'
;MSLPAQRITFKPGVKMAVEIVYRSSRDPERLFMDKAEADRHDKMLELAEVLSDVLRKAVPSITEAQSEEAGIYMARQRDLFAKAFKSSPDVLAALLEEEPA
;
A
#
# COMPACT_ATOMS: atom_id res chain seq x y z
N MET A 1 -20.58 -6.09 13.39
CA MET A 1 -20.79 -7.43 12.77
C MET A 1 -19.48 -8.18 12.81
N SER A 2 -19.34 -9.14 13.73
CA SER A 2 -18.12 -9.95 13.90
C SER A 2 -18.21 -11.16 12.96
N LEU A 3 -17.25 -11.33 12.07
CA LEU A 3 -17.18 -12.51 11.21
C LEU A 3 -16.82 -13.76 12.05
N PRO A 4 -17.45 -14.92 11.83
CA PRO A 4 -17.19 -16.12 12.61
C PRO A 4 -15.85 -16.75 12.20
N ALA A 5 -15.04 -17.14 13.19
CA ALA A 5 -13.83 -17.92 12.97
C ALA A 5 -14.20 -19.28 12.37
N GLN A 6 -13.78 -19.53 11.13
CA GLN A 6 -14.06 -20.80 10.44
C GLN A 6 -13.24 -21.92 11.11
N ARG A 7 -13.93 -22.90 11.66
CA ARG A 7 -13.33 -24.06 12.34
C ARG A 7 -12.97 -25.10 11.29
N ILE A 8 -11.70 -25.13 10.88
CA ILE A 8 -11.19 -26.08 9.87
C ILE A 8 -10.96 -27.44 10.54
N THR A 9 -11.60 -28.50 10.04
CA THR A 9 -11.43 -29.88 10.51
C THR A 9 -10.30 -30.56 9.72
N PHE A 10 -9.23 -31.00 10.39
CA PHE A 10 -8.04 -31.58 9.76
C PHE A 10 -8.06 -33.12 9.74
N LYS A 11 -7.59 -33.73 8.64
CA LYS A 11 -7.40 -35.19 8.50
C LYS A 11 -6.09 -35.64 9.17
N PRO A 12 -6.05 -36.77 9.89
CA PRO A 12 -4.83 -37.24 10.55
C PRO A 12 -3.82 -37.75 9.51
N GLY A 13 -2.54 -37.34 9.61
CA GLY A 13 -1.43 -37.90 8.82
C GLY A 13 -0.66 -36.92 7.93
N VAL A 14 -1.11 -35.67 7.79
CA VAL A 14 -0.36 -34.61 7.09
C VAL A 14 0.45 -33.82 8.13
N LYS A 15 1.77 -33.75 8.00
CA LYS A 15 2.58 -32.79 8.78
C LYS A 15 2.22 -31.39 8.27
N MET A 16 1.35 -30.72 9.01
CA MET A 16 0.87 -29.37 8.73
C MET A 16 1.87 -28.35 9.28
N ALA A 17 2.47 -27.53 8.40
CA ALA A 17 3.12 -26.30 8.81
C ALA A 17 2.04 -25.22 8.92
N VAL A 18 1.85 -24.64 10.11
CA VAL A 18 0.96 -23.51 10.33
C VAL A 18 1.82 -22.25 10.29
N GLU A 19 1.68 -21.44 9.26
CA GLU A 19 2.32 -20.13 9.16
C GLU A 19 1.30 -19.05 9.54
N ILE A 20 1.70 -18.14 10.44
CA ILE A 20 0.87 -16.99 10.84
C ILE A 20 1.09 -15.91 9.79
N VAL A 21 0.05 -15.60 9.03
CA VAL A 21 0.04 -14.50 8.06
C VAL A 21 -0.85 -13.36 8.57
N TYR A 22 -0.37 -12.14 8.40
CA TYR A 22 -1.09 -10.90 8.65
C TYR A 22 -1.63 -10.35 7.33
N ARG A 23 -2.83 -9.77 7.40
CA ARG A 23 -3.54 -9.18 6.26
C ARG A 23 -3.65 -7.68 6.46
N SER A 24 -3.43 -6.92 5.39
CA SER A 24 -3.78 -5.50 5.31
C SER A 24 -5.30 -5.34 5.28
N SER A 25 -5.84 -4.38 6.03
CA SER A 25 -7.29 -4.12 6.05
C SER A 25 -7.76 -3.51 4.74
N ARG A 26 -6.86 -2.83 4.01
CA ARG A 26 -7.11 -2.15 2.74
C ARG A 26 -6.77 -2.98 1.50
N ASP A 27 -5.91 -4.01 1.63
CA ASP A 27 -5.61 -4.99 0.58
C ASP A 27 -5.75 -6.42 1.14
N PRO A 28 -6.93 -7.06 0.98
CA PRO A 28 -7.19 -8.39 1.47
C PRO A 28 -6.41 -9.50 0.73
N GLU A 29 -5.99 -9.26 -0.52
CA GLU A 29 -5.33 -10.28 -1.35
C GLU A 29 -3.85 -10.42 -0.99
N ARG A 30 -3.25 -9.34 -0.47
CA ARG A 30 -1.85 -9.35 -0.05
C ARG A 30 -1.69 -9.85 1.38
N LEU A 31 -0.92 -10.94 1.51
CA LEU A 31 -0.53 -11.55 2.77
C LEU A 31 0.87 -11.08 3.17
N PHE A 32 1.05 -10.72 4.43
CA PHE A 32 2.31 -10.29 5.05
C PHE A 32 2.71 -11.28 6.14
N MET A 33 4.00 -11.55 6.30
CA MET A 33 4.48 -12.41 7.39
C MET A 33 4.59 -11.66 8.73
N ASP A 34 4.70 -10.33 8.67
CA ASP A 34 4.86 -9.46 9.83
C ASP A 34 3.73 -8.42 9.93
N LYS A 35 3.16 -8.28 11.13
CA LYS A 35 2.12 -7.28 11.43
C LYS A 35 2.57 -5.85 11.10
N ALA A 36 3.82 -5.53 11.44
CA ALA A 36 4.36 -4.20 11.20
C ALA A 36 4.44 -3.86 9.70
N GLU A 37 4.60 -4.86 8.84
CA GLU A 37 4.61 -4.66 7.39
C GLU A 37 3.20 -4.44 6.85
N ALA A 38 2.22 -5.22 7.32
CA ALA A 38 0.80 -4.98 7.02
C ALA A 38 0.36 -3.56 7.46
N ASP A 39 0.73 -3.12 8.66
CA ASP A 39 0.41 -1.78 9.17
C ASP A 39 1.07 -0.67 8.33
N ARG A 40 2.30 -0.88 7.84
CA ARG A 40 2.97 0.07 6.94
C ARG A 40 2.29 0.13 5.58
N HIS A 41 1.85 -1.02 5.07
CA HIS A 41 1.13 -1.10 3.80
C HIS A 41 -0.25 -0.41 3.88
N ASP A 42 -1.00 -0.66 4.95
CA ASP A 42 -2.28 0.00 5.22
C ASP A 42 -2.14 1.52 5.23
N LYS A 43 -1.12 2.05 5.93
CA LYS A 43 -0.84 3.50 5.96
C LYS A 43 -0.41 4.06 4.60
N MET A 44 0.25 3.26 3.76
CA MET A 44 0.62 3.69 2.41
C MET A 44 -0.63 3.78 1.53
N LEU A 45 -1.51 2.78 1.58
CA LEU A 45 -2.77 2.80 0.82
C LEU A 45 -3.69 3.94 1.26
N GLU A 46 -3.73 4.24 2.56
CA GLU A 46 -4.44 5.41 3.09
C GLU A 46 -3.94 6.72 2.51
N LEU A 47 -2.61 6.89 2.46
CA LEU A 47 -2.03 8.09 1.88
C LEU A 47 -2.31 8.18 0.38
N ALA A 48 -2.24 7.06 -0.34
CA ALA A 48 -2.50 7.03 -1.78
C ALA A 48 -3.92 7.49 -2.10
N GLU A 49 -4.93 6.97 -1.40
CA GLU A 49 -6.35 7.34 -1.57
C GLU A 49 -6.56 8.85 -1.42
N VAL A 50 -6.03 9.43 -0.35
CA VAL A 50 -6.15 10.88 -0.10
C VAL A 50 -5.41 11.70 -1.17
N LEU A 51 -4.23 11.26 -1.61
CA LEU A 51 -3.49 11.93 -2.67
C LEU A 51 -4.25 11.90 -4.00
N SER A 52 -4.83 10.76 -4.36
CA SER A 52 -5.64 10.61 -5.57
C SER A 52 -6.84 11.55 -5.57
N ASP A 53 -7.56 11.65 -4.45
CA ASP A 53 -8.67 12.59 -4.29
C ASP A 53 -8.24 14.05 -4.43
N VAL A 54 -7.11 14.41 -3.83
CA VAL A 54 -6.52 15.75 -3.94
C VAL A 54 -6.15 16.06 -5.38
N LEU A 55 -5.50 15.13 -6.08
CA LEU A 55 -5.09 15.29 -7.48
C LEU A 55 -6.31 15.43 -8.41
N ARG A 56 -7.35 14.61 -8.24
CA ARG A 56 -8.61 14.73 -9.00
C ARG A 56 -9.27 16.09 -8.79
N LYS A 57 -9.27 16.58 -7.55
CA LYS A 57 -9.86 17.88 -7.23
C LYS A 57 -9.04 19.04 -7.78
N ALA A 58 -7.71 18.94 -7.75
CA ALA A 58 -6.80 19.99 -8.19
C ALA A 58 -6.65 20.07 -9.72
N VAL A 59 -6.74 18.93 -10.40
CA VAL A 59 -6.53 18.79 -11.85
C VAL A 59 -7.78 18.19 -12.50
N PRO A 60 -8.78 18.99 -12.91
CA PRO A 60 -10.04 18.47 -13.46
C PRO A 60 -9.91 17.60 -14.72
N SER A 61 -8.76 17.67 -15.41
CA SER A 61 -8.46 16.88 -16.60
C SER A 61 -7.84 15.50 -16.31
N ILE A 62 -7.44 15.23 -15.06
CA ILE A 62 -6.88 13.92 -14.70
C ILE A 62 -8.01 12.90 -14.58
N THR A 63 -7.81 11.71 -15.11
CA THR A 63 -8.78 10.61 -14.95
C THR A 63 -8.64 9.98 -13.56
N GLU A 64 -9.67 9.25 -13.13
CA GLU A 64 -9.65 8.48 -11.88
C GLU A 64 -8.46 7.50 -11.84
N ALA A 65 -8.30 6.69 -12.89
CA ALA A 65 -7.19 5.74 -12.99
C ALA A 65 -5.81 6.42 -12.91
N GLN A 66 -5.62 7.56 -13.59
CA GLN A 66 -4.36 8.30 -13.54
C GLN A 66 -4.09 8.87 -12.15
N SER A 67 -5.12 9.36 -11.47
CA SER A 67 -4.99 9.90 -10.11
C SER A 67 -4.71 8.80 -9.08
N GLU A 68 -5.29 7.62 -9.23
CA GLU A 68 -5.02 6.43 -8.42
C GLU A 68 -3.57 5.97 -8.61
N GLU A 69 -3.14 5.81 -9.87
CA GLU A 69 -1.78 5.41 -10.20
C GLU A 69 -0.74 6.40 -9.63
N ALA A 70 -0.96 7.71 -9.84
CA ALA A 70 -0.09 8.75 -9.30
C ALA A 70 -0.09 8.77 -7.76
N GLY A 71 -1.25 8.64 -7.12
CA GLY A 71 -1.37 8.59 -5.67
C GLY A 71 -0.62 7.41 -5.05
N ILE A 72 -0.78 6.22 -5.64
CA ILE A 72 -0.07 5.00 -5.22
C ILE A 72 1.44 5.16 -5.39
N TYR A 73 1.89 5.69 -6.53
CA TYR A 73 3.32 5.93 -6.78
C TYR A 73 3.91 6.89 -5.73
N MET A 74 3.26 8.03 -5.50
CA MET A 74 3.69 9.01 -4.51
C MET A 74 3.70 8.44 -3.08
N ALA A 75 2.70 7.62 -2.73
CA ALA A 75 2.61 7.01 -1.41
C ALA A 75 3.68 5.93 -1.16
N ARG A 76 4.07 5.18 -2.20
CA ARG A 76 5.21 4.24 -2.12
C ARG A 76 6.52 4.96 -1.84
N GLN A 77 6.70 6.14 -2.45
CA GLN A 77 7.88 6.99 -2.30
C GLN A 77 7.69 8.12 -1.28
N ARG A 78 6.75 7.96 -0.32
CA ARG A 78 6.32 9.04 0.59
C ARG A 78 7.46 9.75 1.31
N ASP A 79 8.53 9.02 1.65
CA ASP A 79 9.65 9.58 2.41
C ASP A 79 10.51 10.51 1.53
N LEU A 80 10.66 10.20 0.24
CA LEU A 80 11.33 11.06 -0.73
C LEU A 80 10.49 12.30 -1.02
N PHE A 81 9.19 12.12 -1.28
CA PHE A 81 8.26 13.24 -1.46
C PHE A 81 8.21 14.15 -0.22
N ALA A 82 8.15 13.59 0.99
CA ALA A 82 8.16 14.39 2.22
C ALA A 82 9.45 15.20 2.39
N LYS A 83 10.62 14.62 2.08
CA LYS A 83 11.90 15.35 2.09
C LYS A 83 11.94 16.43 1.01
N ALA A 84 11.42 16.13 -0.17
CA ALA A 84 11.34 17.08 -1.28
C ALA A 84 10.50 18.31 -0.92
N PHE A 85 9.28 18.08 -0.42
CA PHE A 85 8.38 19.16 0.01
C PHE A 85 8.89 19.96 1.21
N LYS A 86 9.74 19.36 2.05
CA LYS A 86 10.28 20.05 3.22
C LYS A 86 11.33 21.10 2.87
N SER A 87 12.32 20.74 2.04
CA SER A 87 13.45 21.65 1.75
C SER A 87 14.36 21.24 0.60
N SER A 88 14.21 20.04 0.03
CA SER A 88 15.26 19.45 -0.81
C SER A 88 14.66 18.78 -2.04
N PRO A 89 14.16 19.55 -3.02
CA PRO A 89 13.54 18.99 -4.22
C PRO A 89 14.48 18.08 -5.03
N ASP A 90 15.80 18.28 -4.93
CA ASP A 90 16.82 17.47 -5.58
C ASP A 90 16.74 15.98 -5.21
N VAL A 91 16.18 15.63 -4.06
CA VAL A 91 15.99 14.23 -3.67
C VAL A 91 15.05 13.46 -4.61
N LEU A 92 14.20 14.17 -5.37
CA LEU A 92 13.36 13.56 -6.39
C LEU A 92 14.13 13.18 -7.64
N ALA A 93 15.35 13.71 -7.85
CA ALA A 93 16.18 13.30 -8.99
C ALA A 93 16.49 11.79 -8.96
N ALA A 94 16.59 11.21 -7.77
CA ALA A 94 16.75 9.76 -7.60
C ALA A 94 15.59 8.94 -8.22
N LEU A 95 14.39 9.52 -8.34
CA LEU A 95 13.23 8.87 -8.95
C LEU A 95 13.23 8.96 -10.48
N LEU A 96 14.07 9.81 -11.08
CA LEU A 96 14.19 9.94 -12.54
C LEU A 96 15.14 8.88 -13.13
N GLU A 97 15.98 8.27 -12.28
CA GLU A 97 16.93 7.23 -12.66
C GLU A 97 16.34 5.82 -12.55
N GLU A 98 15.18 5.65 -11.89
CA GLU A 98 14.44 4.39 -11.88
C GLU A 98 13.70 4.23 -13.21
N GLU A 99 14.09 3.22 -14.01
CA GLU A 99 13.31 2.83 -15.19
C GLU A 99 11.90 2.38 -14.77
N PRO A 100 10.85 2.77 -15.51
CA PRO A 100 9.51 2.27 -15.25
C PRO A 100 9.50 0.75 -15.46
N ALA A 101 9.19 0.02 -14.38
CA ALA A 101 9.05 -1.44 -14.37
C ALA A 101 7.81 -1.93 -15.15
#